data_AF-A0A9P5SWZ9-F1
#
_entry.id   AF-A0A9P5SWZ9-F1
#
_cell.length_a   1.000
_cell.length_b   1.000
_cell.length_c   1.000
_cell.angle_alpha   90.00
_cell.angle_beta   90.00
_cell.angle_gamma   90.00
#
_symmetry.space_group_name_H-M   'P 1'
#
loop_
_entity.id
_entity.type
_entity.pdbx_description
1 polymer ?
#
loop_
_entity_poly.entity_id
_entity_poly.type
_entity_poly.pdbx_seq_one_letter_code
_entity_poly.pdbx_strand_id
1 'polypeptide(L)'
;MTRTAFRPCIDLHSGQVKQIVGGSLNDKDESQLKTNFVSSEPPNYYAKLYRDNELTGAHVIKLGPGNDEAAKECLRAWPDGLQLGGGITLDNAQSWIDAGAAKVIVTSYLFPGAKFSLERLQAISKAVGKDRLVVDVSCRRRGSEWIVAMDKWQTMTDMKVSQESLSLLAEYCSEFLVHAADVEGLCKGIDQDLVKALGEWTSIPTTYAGGANALSDLELVNTLSSGKVDLTYGSALDVFGGKTVKFSECVAWNKA
;
A
#
# COMPACT_ATOMS: atom_id res chain seq x y z
N MET A 1 23.78 6.13 -5.15
CA MET A 1 22.63 6.99 -4.80
C MET A 1 21.44 6.08 -4.66
N THR A 2 20.61 6.27 -3.64
CA THR A 2 19.32 5.55 -3.52
C THR A 2 18.45 5.95 -4.71
N ARG A 3 17.82 4.98 -5.37
CA ARG A 3 16.94 5.19 -6.53
C ARG A 3 15.56 4.69 -6.14
N THR A 4 14.52 5.46 -6.48
CA THR A 4 13.12 5.02 -6.36
C THR A 4 12.93 3.66 -7.02
N ALA A 5 12.34 2.71 -6.32
CA ALA A 5 11.96 1.41 -6.86
C ALA A 5 10.46 1.35 -7.19
N PHE A 6 10.13 0.54 -8.18
CA PHE A 6 8.79 0.04 -8.42
C PHE A 6 8.43 -1.03 -7.36
N ARG A 7 7.25 -0.89 -6.74
CA ARG A 7 6.65 -1.85 -5.81
C ARG A 7 5.26 -2.27 -6.31
N PRO A 8 5.02 -3.51 -6.72
CA PRO A 8 3.70 -3.91 -7.20
C PRO A 8 2.73 -4.21 -6.04
N CYS A 9 1.43 -4.17 -6.33
CA CYS A 9 0.37 -4.55 -5.38
C CYS A 9 -0.52 -5.70 -5.89
N ILE A 10 -1.08 -6.49 -4.97
CA ILE A 10 -2.15 -7.46 -5.24
C ILE A 10 -3.35 -7.10 -4.36
N ASP A 11 -4.36 -6.49 -4.98
CA ASP A 11 -5.60 -6.15 -4.29
C ASP A 11 -6.59 -7.33 -4.37
N LEU A 12 -7.02 -7.80 -3.21
CA LEU A 12 -7.94 -8.93 -3.06
C LEU A 12 -9.31 -8.45 -2.62
N HIS A 13 -10.35 -8.86 -3.34
CA HIS A 13 -11.74 -8.61 -2.94
C HIS A 13 -12.60 -9.84 -3.25
N SER A 14 -13.30 -10.34 -2.24
CA SER A 14 -14.08 -11.59 -2.30
C SER A 14 -13.25 -12.78 -2.79
N GLY A 15 -11.98 -12.85 -2.37
CA GLY A 15 -11.08 -13.96 -2.71
C GLY A 15 -10.48 -13.90 -4.12
N GLN A 16 -10.69 -12.82 -4.87
CA GLN A 16 -10.18 -12.65 -6.23
C GLN A 16 -9.29 -11.41 -6.34
N VAL A 17 -8.34 -11.45 -7.26
CA VAL A 17 -7.51 -10.29 -7.60
C VAL A 17 -8.33 -9.29 -8.40
N LYS A 18 -8.52 -8.08 -7.86
CA LYS A 18 -9.31 -7.01 -8.47
C LYS A 18 -8.60 -5.69 -8.34
N GLN A 19 -8.62 -4.89 -9.40
CA GLN A 19 -8.23 -3.48 -9.32
C GLN A 19 -9.50 -2.64 -9.18
N ILE A 20 -9.59 -1.88 -8.11
CA ILE A 20 -10.77 -1.07 -7.75
C ILE A 20 -10.43 0.42 -7.86
N VAL A 21 -11.42 1.24 -8.20
CA VAL A 21 -11.28 2.70 -8.15
C VAL A 21 -11.40 3.19 -6.71
N GLY A 22 -10.40 3.93 -6.22
CA GLY A 22 -10.36 4.48 -4.87
C GLY A 22 -11.64 5.24 -4.51
N GLY A 23 -12.18 4.97 -3.31
CA GLY A 23 -13.41 5.60 -2.80
C GLY A 23 -14.74 5.05 -3.34
N SER A 24 -14.72 4.10 -4.29
CA SER A 24 -15.96 3.42 -4.76
C SER A 24 -16.39 2.22 -3.90
N LEU A 25 -15.53 1.78 -2.98
CA LEU A 25 -15.83 0.71 -2.03
C LEU A 25 -16.87 1.18 -0.99
N ASN A 26 -18.02 0.52 -0.96
CA ASN A 26 -19.05 0.73 0.05
C ASN A 26 -19.60 -0.64 0.49
N ASP A 27 -19.41 -1.03 1.75
CA ASP A 27 -19.91 -2.33 2.24
C ASP A 27 -21.45 -2.39 2.34
N LYS A 28 -22.11 -1.23 2.30
CA LYS A 28 -23.58 -1.14 2.36
C LYS A 28 -24.25 -1.19 1.00
N ASP A 29 -23.48 -1.02 -0.08
CA ASP A 29 -24.00 -0.98 -1.44
C ASP A 29 -22.91 -1.41 -2.45
N GLU A 30 -22.83 -2.73 -2.70
CA GLU A 30 -21.90 -3.30 -3.68
C GLU A 30 -22.16 -2.79 -5.12
N SER A 31 -23.35 -2.25 -5.41
CA SER A 31 -23.67 -1.72 -6.75
C SER A 31 -22.87 -0.46 -7.12
N GLN A 32 -22.27 0.20 -6.12
CA GLN A 32 -21.40 1.36 -6.33
C GLN A 32 -19.93 1.00 -6.57
N LEU A 33 -19.56 -0.28 -6.37
CA LEU A 33 -18.19 -0.73 -6.56
C LEU A 33 -17.79 -0.61 -8.03
N LYS A 34 -16.83 0.27 -8.32
CA LYS A 34 -16.25 0.39 -9.65
C LYS A 34 -14.96 -0.43 -9.71
N THR A 35 -14.98 -1.48 -10.51
CA THR A 35 -13.79 -2.29 -10.80
C THR A 35 -13.19 -1.83 -12.12
N ASN A 36 -11.87 -1.59 -12.11
CA ASN A 36 -11.09 -1.40 -13.33
C ASN A 36 -10.79 -2.76 -13.98
N PHE A 37 -10.63 -3.81 -13.16
CA PHE A 37 -10.28 -5.14 -13.63
C PHE A 37 -10.64 -6.22 -12.60
N VAL A 38 -11.04 -7.39 -13.09
CA VAL A 38 -11.14 -8.64 -12.33
C VAL A 38 -10.27 -9.65 -13.05
N SER A 39 -9.28 -10.20 -12.34
CA SER A 39 -8.35 -11.14 -12.96
C SER A 39 -8.99 -12.51 -13.23
N SER A 40 -8.63 -13.10 -14.37
CA SER A 40 -8.84 -14.53 -14.63
C SER A 40 -7.78 -15.41 -13.97
N GLU A 41 -6.65 -14.84 -13.57
CA GLU A 41 -5.55 -15.54 -12.92
C GLU A 41 -5.75 -15.62 -11.40
N PRO A 42 -5.34 -16.73 -10.75
CA PRO A 42 -5.42 -16.87 -9.31
C PRO A 42 -4.43 -15.95 -8.57
N PRO A 43 -4.66 -15.65 -7.28
CA PRO A 43 -3.74 -14.83 -6.48
C PRO A 43 -2.28 -15.31 -6.49
N ASN A 44 -2.03 -16.63 -6.47
CA ASN A 44 -0.67 -17.16 -6.50
C ASN A 44 0.10 -16.85 -7.79
N TYR A 45 -0.59 -16.59 -8.90
CA TYR A 45 0.05 -16.28 -10.18
C TYR A 45 0.87 -15.00 -10.05
N TYR A 46 0.26 -13.95 -9.49
CA TYR A 46 0.90 -12.66 -9.28
C TYR A 46 2.02 -12.74 -8.23
N ALA A 47 1.82 -13.48 -7.15
CA ALA A 47 2.86 -13.71 -6.15
C ALA A 47 4.10 -14.39 -6.75
N LYS A 48 3.93 -15.41 -7.61
CA LYS A 48 5.04 -16.06 -8.33
C LYS A 48 5.69 -15.09 -9.33
N LEU A 49 4.88 -14.33 -10.07
CA LEU A 49 5.38 -13.33 -11.01
C LEU A 49 6.29 -12.31 -10.30
N TYR A 50 5.91 -11.86 -9.10
CA TYR A 50 6.71 -10.90 -8.33
C TYR A 50 7.97 -11.52 -7.74
N ARG A 51 7.87 -12.76 -7.24
CA ARG A 51 9.02 -13.55 -6.77
C ARG A 51 10.05 -13.76 -7.86
N ASP A 52 9.62 -14.20 -9.04
CA ASP A 52 10.49 -14.53 -10.16
C ASP A 52 11.18 -13.27 -10.75
N ASN A 53 10.71 -12.08 -10.37
CA ASN A 53 11.32 -10.79 -10.68
C ASN A 53 11.94 -10.07 -9.45
N GLU A 54 12.05 -10.77 -8.31
CA GLU A 54 12.67 -10.29 -7.07
C GLU A 54 12.08 -8.95 -6.55
N LEU A 55 10.78 -8.73 -6.77
CA LEU A 55 10.07 -7.51 -6.39
C LEU A 55 9.71 -7.50 -4.90
N THR A 56 10.73 -7.43 -4.04
CA THR A 56 10.56 -7.28 -2.59
C THR A 56 9.75 -6.02 -2.27
N GLY A 57 9.13 -5.95 -1.09
CA GLY A 57 8.26 -4.81 -0.72
C GLY A 57 6.94 -4.75 -1.49
N ALA A 58 6.66 -5.73 -2.36
CA ALA A 58 5.34 -5.94 -2.92
C ALA A 58 4.32 -6.22 -1.80
N HIS A 59 3.11 -5.68 -1.94
CA HIS A 59 2.08 -5.77 -0.90
C HIS A 59 0.79 -6.39 -1.43
N VAL A 60 0.20 -7.25 -0.61
CA VAL A 60 -1.13 -7.84 -0.80
C VAL A 60 -2.11 -7.09 0.11
N ILE A 61 -3.19 -6.55 -0.43
CA ILE A 61 -4.19 -5.79 0.33
C ILE A 61 -5.53 -6.52 0.31
N LYS A 62 -6.03 -6.89 1.49
CA LYS A 62 -7.36 -7.47 1.65
C LYS A 62 -8.42 -6.36 1.75
N LEU A 63 -9.22 -6.22 0.70
CA LEU A 63 -10.31 -5.26 0.61
C LEU A 63 -11.63 -5.96 1.01
N GLY A 64 -12.00 -5.81 2.29
CA GLY A 64 -13.21 -6.41 2.85
C GLY A 64 -13.04 -7.89 3.26
N PRO A 65 -14.15 -8.55 3.65
CA PRO A 65 -14.14 -9.95 4.10
C PRO A 65 -13.92 -10.95 2.94
N GLY A 66 -13.64 -12.21 3.30
CA GLY A 66 -13.55 -13.32 2.34
C GLY A 66 -12.21 -13.43 1.57
N ASN A 67 -11.18 -12.71 2.00
CA ASN A 67 -9.89 -12.66 1.31
C ASN A 67 -8.79 -13.52 1.95
N ASP A 68 -9.04 -14.13 3.11
CA ASP A 68 -7.98 -14.75 3.91
C ASP A 68 -7.31 -15.95 3.22
N GLU A 69 -8.07 -16.82 2.54
CA GLU A 69 -7.47 -17.95 1.82
C GLU A 69 -6.68 -17.50 0.59
N ALA A 70 -7.19 -16.51 -0.15
CA ALA A 70 -6.49 -15.89 -1.27
C ALA A 70 -5.18 -15.20 -0.83
N ALA A 71 -5.20 -14.54 0.33
CA ALA A 71 -3.99 -13.96 0.91
C ALA A 71 -2.97 -15.04 1.28
N LYS A 72 -3.40 -16.12 1.96
CA LYS A 72 -2.53 -17.27 2.28
C LYS A 72 -1.98 -17.93 1.02
N GLU A 73 -2.77 -17.99 -0.04
CA GLU A 73 -2.31 -18.49 -1.34
C GLU A 73 -1.16 -17.66 -1.90
N CYS A 74 -1.23 -16.33 -1.84
CA CYS A 74 -0.11 -15.45 -2.19
C CYS A 74 1.13 -15.71 -1.32
N LEU A 75 0.95 -15.75 0.01
CA LEU A 75 2.06 -15.93 0.95
C LEU A 75 2.74 -17.29 0.80
N ARG A 76 2.00 -18.37 0.56
CA ARG A 76 2.58 -19.69 0.27
C ARG A 76 3.38 -19.72 -1.03
N ALA A 77 3.01 -18.90 -2.01
CA ALA A 77 3.71 -18.82 -3.29
C ALA A 77 5.07 -18.11 -3.19
N TRP A 78 5.20 -17.17 -2.24
CA TRP A 78 6.46 -16.52 -1.90
C TRP A 78 6.56 -16.23 -0.39
N PRO A 79 6.94 -17.24 0.41
CA PRO A 79 7.11 -17.08 1.85
C PRO A 79 8.15 -16.00 2.15
N ASP A 80 7.84 -15.13 3.10
CA ASP A 80 8.65 -13.99 3.54
C ASP A 80 9.00 -12.98 2.43
N GLY A 81 8.28 -13.03 1.30
CA GLY A 81 8.50 -12.14 0.15
C GLY A 81 7.51 -10.99 0.02
N LEU A 82 6.29 -11.18 0.53
CA LEU A 82 5.17 -10.23 0.37
C LEU A 82 4.79 -9.60 1.71
N GLN A 83 4.44 -8.33 1.68
CA GLN A 83 3.77 -7.64 2.78
C GLN A 83 2.25 -7.91 2.70
N LEU A 84 1.55 -7.89 3.84
CA LEU A 84 0.10 -8.10 3.87
C LEU A 84 -0.64 -7.04 4.69
N GLY A 85 -1.63 -6.39 4.07
CA GLY A 85 -2.54 -5.44 4.71
C GLY A 85 -4.02 -5.82 4.61
N GLY A 86 -4.85 -5.02 5.27
CA GLY A 86 -6.31 -5.17 5.29
C GLY A 86 -6.83 -5.94 6.49
N GLY A 87 -7.43 -5.21 7.45
CA GLY A 87 -8.00 -5.81 8.66
C GLY A 87 -6.97 -6.38 9.64
N ILE A 88 -5.73 -5.88 9.61
CA ILE A 88 -4.68 -6.27 10.56
C ILE A 88 -4.98 -5.65 11.93
N THR A 89 -4.97 -6.48 12.97
CA THR A 89 -5.16 -6.12 14.38
C THR A 89 -4.10 -6.80 15.23
N LEU A 90 -3.97 -6.38 16.49
CA LEU A 90 -3.07 -7.05 17.44
C LEU A 90 -3.34 -8.56 17.54
N ASP A 91 -4.61 -8.97 17.50
CA ASP A 91 -5.01 -10.37 17.68
C ASP A 91 -4.64 -11.27 16.50
N ASN A 92 -4.49 -10.72 15.29
CA ASN A 92 -4.24 -11.51 14.08
C ASN A 92 -2.87 -11.27 13.43
N ALA A 93 -2.16 -10.19 13.81
CA ALA A 93 -0.93 -9.77 13.16
C ALA A 93 0.14 -10.88 13.17
N GLN A 94 0.37 -11.51 14.33
CA GLN A 94 1.36 -12.58 14.44
C GLN A 94 1.00 -13.80 13.57
N SER A 95 -0.27 -14.17 13.51
CA SER A 95 -0.74 -15.29 12.69
C SER A 95 -0.47 -15.07 11.19
N TRP A 96 -0.45 -13.82 10.72
CA TRP A 96 -0.10 -13.50 9.33
C TRP A 96 1.39 -13.57 9.07
N ILE A 97 2.22 -13.15 10.03
CA ILE A 97 3.66 -13.37 9.98
C ILE A 97 3.97 -14.87 9.95
N ASP A 98 3.34 -15.66 10.83
CA ASP A 98 3.51 -17.11 10.89
C ASP A 98 3.02 -17.81 9.60
N ALA A 99 2.07 -17.18 8.88
CA ALA A 99 1.58 -17.65 7.58
C ALA A 99 2.52 -17.29 6.40
N GLY A 100 3.65 -16.64 6.65
CA GLY A 100 4.68 -16.32 5.65
C GLY A 100 4.63 -14.89 5.11
N ALA A 101 3.95 -13.95 5.78
CA ALA A 101 4.05 -12.54 5.44
C ALA A 101 5.42 -11.99 5.89
N ALA A 102 6.13 -11.33 4.97
CA ALA A 102 7.39 -10.65 5.27
C ALA A 102 7.19 -9.56 6.34
N LYS A 103 6.11 -8.80 6.17
CA LYS A 103 5.64 -7.78 7.10
C LYS A 103 4.12 -7.72 7.08
N VAL A 104 3.52 -7.24 8.17
CA VAL A 104 2.10 -6.88 8.20
C VAL A 104 1.94 -5.37 8.09
N ILE A 105 0.89 -4.95 7.40
CA ILE A 105 0.55 -3.54 7.14
C ILE A 105 -0.67 -3.19 7.98
N VAL A 106 -0.47 -2.34 8.99
CA VAL A 106 -1.55 -1.87 9.87
C VAL A 106 -2.13 -0.56 9.33
N THR A 107 -3.47 -0.48 9.32
CA THR A 107 -4.24 0.64 8.78
C THR A 107 -5.18 1.22 9.85
N SER A 108 -6.49 1.00 9.72
CA SER A 108 -7.56 1.55 10.55
C SER A 108 -7.50 1.12 12.03
N TYR A 109 -6.82 0.01 12.36
CA TYR A 109 -6.65 -0.44 13.74
C TYR A 109 -6.01 0.63 14.64
N LEU A 110 -5.13 1.49 14.09
CA LEU A 110 -4.48 2.56 14.85
C LEU A 110 -5.41 3.73 15.19
N PHE A 111 -6.64 3.77 14.66
CA PHE A 111 -7.54 4.92 14.76
C PHE A 111 -8.91 4.57 15.36
N PRO A 112 -8.99 4.03 16.60
CA PRO A 112 -10.27 3.77 17.24
C PRO A 112 -11.09 5.07 17.36
N GLY A 113 -12.28 5.09 16.76
CA GLY A 113 -13.13 6.28 16.74
C GLY A 113 -12.50 7.47 16.01
N ALA A 114 -11.71 7.21 14.96
CA ALA A 114 -10.99 8.20 14.16
C ALA A 114 -9.95 9.04 14.94
N LYS A 115 -9.44 8.48 16.06
CA LYS A 115 -8.39 9.08 16.88
C LYS A 115 -7.16 8.20 16.92
N PHE A 116 -6.00 8.78 16.63
CA PHE A 116 -4.75 8.02 16.69
C PHE A 116 -4.47 7.46 18.09
N SER A 117 -4.08 6.18 18.15
CA SER A 117 -3.71 5.48 19.38
C SER A 117 -2.26 5.01 19.33
N LEU A 118 -1.38 5.74 20.01
CA LEU A 118 0.01 5.35 20.21
C LEU A 118 0.12 4.00 20.95
N GLU A 119 -0.76 3.75 21.91
CA GLU A 119 -0.81 2.49 22.66
C GLU A 119 -1.02 1.29 21.73
N ARG A 120 -1.94 1.39 20.75
CA ARG A 120 -2.17 0.33 19.77
C ARG A 120 -0.97 0.11 18.86
N LEU A 121 -0.30 1.19 18.43
CA LEU A 121 0.93 1.11 17.64
C LEU A 121 2.06 0.42 18.41
N GLN A 122 2.27 0.81 19.67
CA GLN A 122 3.26 0.19 20.55
C GLN A 122 2.97 -1.30 20.78
N ALA A 123 1.69 -1.65 21.03
CA ALA A 123 1.29 -3.02 21.28
C ALA A 123 1.53 -3.92 20.05
N ILE A 124 1.09 -3.51 18.86
CA ILE A 124 1.29 -4.32 17.65
C ILE A 124 2.76 -4.40 17.24
N SER A 125 3.51 -3.29 17.35
CA SER A 125 4.95 -3.26 17.11
C SER A 125 5.70 -4.23 18.03
N LYS A 126 5.35 -4.26 19.33
CA LYS A 126 5.91 -5.20 20.29
C LYS A 126 5.57 -6.66 19.94
N ALA A 127 4.36 -6.91 19.44
CA ALA A 127 3.90 -8.27 19.12
C ALA A 127 4.63 -8.87 17.91
N VAL A 128 4.72 -8.14 16.78
CA VAL A 128 5.32 -8.67 15.55
C VAL A 128 6.80 -8.31 15.37
N GLY A 129 7.27 -7.29 16.08
CA GLY A 129 8.57 -6.66 15.92
C GLY A 129 8.53 -5.50 14.93
N LYS A 130 9.23 -4.40 15.25
CA LYS A 130 9.34 -3.19 14.40
C LYS A 130 9.70 -3.50 12.94
N ASP A 131 10.66 -4.40 12.74
CA ASP A 131 11.16 -4.78 11.41
C ASP A 131 10.13 -5.51 10.54
N ARG A 132 9.04 -6.02 11.15
CA ARG A 132 7.94 -6.71 10.48
C ARG A 132 6.63 -5.92 10.46
N LEU A 133 6.68 -4.64 10.85
CA LEU A 133 5.53 -3.75 10.84
C LEU A 133 5.71 -2.65 9.79
N VAL A 134 4.69 -2.50 8.95
CA VAL A 134 4.47 -1.37 8.04
C VAL A 134 3.26 -0.59 8.54
N VAL A 135 3.34 0.74 8.54
CA VAL A 135 2.17 1.59 8.81
C VAL A 135 1.67 2.16 7.50
N ASP A 136 0.39 1.93 7.21
CA ASP A 136 -0.29 2.56 6.08
C ASP A 136 -0.84 3.93 6.51
N VAL A 137 -0.25 4.98 5.94
CA VAL A 137 -0.64 6.37 6.16
C VAL A 137 -1.51 6.82 4.99
N SER A 138 -2.69 6.23 4.97
CA SER A 138 -3.77 6.59 4.08
C SER A 138 -4.21 8.03 4.32
N CYS A 139 -4.05 8.95 3.35
CA CYS A 139 -4.39 10.37 3.50
C CYS A 139 -5.23 11.01 2.38
N ARG A 140 -5.87 12.14 2.73
CA ARG A 140 -6.61 13.04 1.83
C ARG A 140 -6.17 14.48 2.00
N ARG A 141 -6.21 15.25 0.92
CA ARG A 141 -5.87 16.66 0.94
C ARG A 141 -7.03 17.50 1.49
N ARG A 142 -6.73 18.36 2.46
CA ARG A 142 -7.63 19.35 3.03
C ARG A 142 -6.93 20.71 3.01
N GLY A 143 -7.22 21.50 1.97
CA GLY A 143 -6.51 22.75 1.73
C GLY A 143 -5.04 22.49 1.37
N SER A 144 -4.12 23.01 2.19
CA SER A 144 -2.67 22.81 2.04
C SER A 144 -2.11 21.67 2.88
N GLU A 145 -2.97 20.89 3.54
CA GLU A 145 -2.56 19.82 4.45
C GLU A 145 -3.07 18.46 3.99
N TRP A 146 -2.40 17.38 4.41
CA TRP A 146 -2.89 16.02 4.25
C TRP A 146 -3.29 15.47 5.61
N ILE A 147 -4.50 14.93 5.69
CA ILE A 147 -5.06 14.37 6.92
C ILE A 147 -5.26 12.89 6.69
N VAL A 148 -4.89 12.07 7.68
CA VAL A 148 -5.09 10.63 7.64
C VAL A 148 -6.59 10.34 7.59
N ALA A 149 -6.99 9.46 6.68
CA ALA A 149 -8.35 9.06 6.47
C ALA A 149 -8.48 7.53 6.58
N MET A 150 -9.60 7.08 7.13
CA MET A 150 -9.91 5.68 7.36
C MET A 150 -11.29 5.32 6.78
N ASP A 151 -11.71 4.07 6.98
CA ASP A 151 -12.99 3.55 6.48
C ASP A 151 -13.19 3.79 5.00
N LYS A 152 -12.21 3.36 4.18
CA LYS A 152 -12.23 3.55 2.73
C LYS A 152 -12.37 5.02 2.33
N TRP A 153 -11.63 5.89 3.03
CA TRP A 153 -11.53 7.32 2.72
C TRP A 153 -12.74 8.18 3.08
N GLN A 154 -13.71 7.59 3.79
CA GLN A 154 -14.96 8.25 4.17
C GLN A 154 -14.84 9.02 5.48
N THR A 155 -13.94 8.61 6.38
CA THR A 155 -13.78 9.22 7.71
C THR A 155 -12.40 9.86 7.84
N MET A 156 -12.37 11.18 8.07
CA MET A 156 -11.13 11.90 8.39
C MET A 156 -10.79 11.72 9.87
N THR A 157 -9.52 11.45 10.18
CA THR A 157 -9.03 11.30 11.56
C THR A 157 -8.52 12.62 12.13
N ASP A 158 -8.07 12.61 13.38
CA ASP A 158 -7.40 13.72 14.04
C ASP A 158 -5.90 13.84 13.72
N MET A 159 -5.34 12.91 12.94
CA MET A 159 -3.91 12.89 12.61
C MET A 159 -3.63 13.55 11.26
N LYS A 160 -2.72 14.52 11.27
CA LYS A 160 -2.11 15.10 10.06
C LYS A 160 -0.92 14.26 9.60
N VAL A 161 -0.71 14.16 8.30
CA VAL A 161 0.56 13.68 7.73
C VAL A 161 1.56 14.83 7.75
N SER A 162 2.60 14.71 8.57
CA SER A 162 3.67 15.70 8.72
C SER A 162 4.97 15.00 9.11
N GLN A 163 6.07 15.76 9.14
CA GLN A 163 7.35 15.23 9.61
C GLN A 163 7.27 14.69 11.04
N GLU A 164 6.54 15.37 11.92
CA GLU A 164 6.40 14.98 13.32
C GLU A 164 5.62 13.67 13.47
N SER A 165 4.49 13.53 12.76
CA SER A 165 3.71 12.29 12.84
C SER A 165 4.45 11.12 12.21
N LEU A 166 5.11 11.30 11.07
CA LEU A 166 5.95 10.26 10.45
C LEU A 166 7.14 9.89 11.33
N SER A 167 7.79 10.85 11.98
CA SER A 167 8.89 10.56 12.92
C SER A 167 8.42 9.72 14.11
N LEU A 168 7.26 10.06 14.69
CA LEU A 168 6.66 9.28 15.77
C LEU A 168 6.33 7.85 15.33
N LEU A 169 5.71 7.68 14.16
CA LEU A 169 5.37 6.34 13.66
C LEU A 169 6.63 5.50 13.38
N ALA A 170 7.69 6.12 12.86
CA ALA A 170 8.96 5.49 12.51
C ALA A 170 9.73 4.94 13.73
N GLU A 171 9.36 5.33 14.96
CA GLU A 171 9.87 4.70 16.16
C GLU A 171 9.42 3.24 16.28
N TYR A 172 8.24 2.91 15.74
CA TYR A 172 7.55 1.63 15.96
C TYR A 172 7.32 0.79 14.71
N CYS A 173 7.48 1.34 13.51
CA CYS A 173 7.46 0.58 12.25
C CYS A 173 8.80 0.72 11.49
N SER A 174 9.01 -0.18 10.54
CA SER A 174 10.22 -0.18 9.69
C SER A 174 9.98 0.39 8.30
N GLU A 175 8.72 0.64 7.93
CA GLU A 175 8.36 1.11 6.60
C GLU A 175 7.00 1.80 6.60
N PHE A 176 6.80 2.71 5.65
CA PHE A 176 5.54 3.36 5.36
C PHE A 176 4.98 2.92 4.02
N LEU A 177 3.66 2.72 3.98
CA LEU A 177 2.88 2.72 2.75
C LEU A 177 1.98 3.96 2.80
N VAL A 178 2.11 4.88 1.85
CA VAL A 178 1.36 6.14 1.85
C VAL A 178 0.40 6.14 0.68
N HIS A 179 -0.88 5.95 0.98
CA HIS A 179 -1.95 6.01 -0.02
C HIS A 179 -2.51 7.44 -0.13
N ALA A 180 -2.57 7.96 -1.35
CA ALA A 180 -3.21 9.24 -1.66
C ALA A 180 -4.59 9.01 -2.31
N ALA A 181 -5.64 9.00 -1.49
CA ALA A 181 -6.98 8.58 -1.91
C ALA A 181 -7.59 9.44 -3.02
N ASP A 182 -7.26 10.73 -3.05
CA ASP A 182 -7.87 11.68 -3.99
C ASP A 182 -7.43 11.41 -5.45
N VAL A 183 -6.39 10.57 -5.67
CA VAL A 183 -5.88 10.18 -6.99
C VAL A 183 -5.84 8.66 -7.21
N GLU A 184 -6.10 7.85 -6.18
CA GLU A 184 -6.01 6.40 -6.22
C GLU A 184 -7.01 5.74 -7.19
N GLY A 185 -6.52 4.87 -8.08
CA GLY A 185 -7.34 4.17 -9.07
C GLY A 185 -7.98 5.05 -10.15
N LEU A 186 -7.74 6.37 -10.13
CA LEU A 186 -8.22 7.31 -11.15
C LEU A 186 -7.28 7.42 -12.35
N CYS A 187 -6.03 6.97 -12.23
CA CYS A 187 -4.99 7.10 -13.26
C CYS A 187 -4.87 8.54 -13.79
N LYS A 188 -4.92 9.55 -12.90
CA LYS A 188 -4.85 10.99 -13.24
C LYS A 188 -3.52 11.66 -12.87
N GLY A 189 -2.53 10.88 -12.45
CA GLY A 189 -1.24 11.37 -11.98
C GLY A 189 -1.13 11.37 -10.45
N ILE A 190 0.12 11.45 -9.98
CA ILE A 190 0.49 11.44 -8.56
C ILE A 190 0.25 12.80 -7.88
N ASP A 191 0.08 12.81 -6.57
CA ASP A 191 0.17 14.03 -5.75
C ASP A 191 1.65 14.41 -5.55
N GLN A 192 2.15 15.27 -6.44
CA GLN A 192 3.57 15.68 -6.47
C GLN A 192 3.99 16.43 -5.20
N ASP A 193 3.10 17.25 -4.63
CA ASP A 193 3.37 18.01 -3.41
C ASP A 193 3.61 17.05 -2.24
N LEU A 194 2.79 15.99 -2.15
CA LEU A 194 2.93 14.96 -1.13
C LEU A 194 4.21 14.14 -1.33
N VAL A 195 4.51 13.70 -2.55
CA VAL A 195 5.74 12.93 -2.84
C VAL A 195 6.99 13.72 -2.47
N LYS A 196 7.02 15.02 -2.79
CA LYS A 196 8.12 15.90 -2.40
C LYS A 196 8.23 15.99 -0.87
N ALA A 197 7.12 16.24 -0.18
CA ALA A 197 7.09 16.29 1.27
C ALA A 197 7.56 14.98 1.92
N LEU A 198 7.15 13.82 1.39
CA LEU A 198 7.61 12.52 1.87
C LEU A 198 9.13 12.33 1.71
N GLY A 199 9.72 12.77 0.60
CA GLY A 199 11.18 12.75 0.40
C GLY A 199 11.95 13.62 1.41
N GLU A 200 11.31 14.69 1.90
CA GLU A 200 11.88 15.56 2.94
C GLU A 200 11.67 14.99 4.35
N TRP A 201 10.49 14.43 4.63
CA TRP A 201 10.05 14.08 5.99
C TRP A 201 10.38 12.66 6.44
N THR A 202 10.49 11.71 5.51
CA THR A 202 10.66 10.29 5.85
C THR A 202 12.12 9.94 6.14
N SER A 203 12.31 9.07 7.14
CA SER A 203 13.62 8.57 7.57
C SER A 203 13.78 7.05 7.41
N ILE A 204 12.70 6.36 7.05
CA ILE A 204 12.62 4.92 6.82
C ILE A 204 12.05 4.65 5.43
N PRO A 205 12.23 3.44 4.86
CA PRO A 205 11.64 3.07 3.58
C PRO A 205 10.17 3.48 3.48
N THR A 206 9.82 4.11 2.36
CA THR A 206 8.47 4.66 2.15
C THR A 206 8.05 4.35 0.72
N THR A 207 6.89 3.75 0.57
CA THR A 207 6.26 3.49 -0.73
C THR A 207 5.03 4.38 -0.88
N TYR A 208 4.96 5.12 -1.97
CA TYR A 208 3.79 5.91 -2.36
C TYR A 208 2.86 5.11 -3.28
N ALA A 209 1.57 5.12 -2.99
CA ALA A 209 0.54 4.46 -3.78
C ALA A 209 -0.61 5.43 -4.09
N GLY A 210 -0.81 5.74 -5.38
CA GLY A 210 -1.92 6.59 -5.80
C GLY A 210 -1.72 7.24 -7.16
N GLY A 211 -2.59 6.95 -8.12
CA GLY A 211 -2.71 7.75 -9.35
C GLY A 211 -1.62 7.58 -10.41
N ALA A 212 -0.55 6.83 -10.14
CA ALA A 212 0.51 6.53 -11.11
C ALA A 212 -0.06 5.86 -12.37
N ASN A 213 0.27 6.40 -13.54
CA ASN A 213 -0.35 6.02 -14.80
C ASN A 213 0.63 5.93 -15.98
N ALA A 214 1.88 6.35 -15.83
CA ALA A 214 2.90 6.27 -16.88
C ALA A 214 4.24 5.82 -16.29
N LEU A 215 5.09 5.18 -17.09
CA LEU A 215 6.44 4.78 -16.66
C LEU A 215 7.28 5.98 -16.19
N SER A 216 7.06 7.16 -16.78
CA SER A 216 7.72 8.41 -16.39
C SER A 216 7.43 8.85 -14.95
N ASP A 217 6.37 8.33 -14.30
CA ASP A 217 6.10 8.65 -12.90
C ASP A 217 7.20 8.10 -11.97
N LEU A 218 7.91 7.02 -12.34
CA LEU A 218 9.07 6.54 -11.58
C LEU A 218 10.20 7.57 -11.55
N GLU A 219 10.51 8.19 -12.70
CA GLU A 219 11.52 9.25 -12.79
C GLU A 219 11.06 10.52 -12.07
N LEU A 220 9.77 10.86 -12.19
CA LEU A 220 9.19 12.00 -11.50
C LEU A 220 9.27 11.83 -9.98
N VAL A 221 8.89 10.68 -9.44
CA VAL A 221 8.99 10.36 -8.00
C VAL A 221 10.46 10.33 -7.57
N ASN A 222 11.35 9.75 -8.37
CA ASN A 222 12.78 9.75 -8.10
C ASN A 222 13.33 11.17 -7.95
N THR A 223 12.96 12.07 -8.87
CA THR A 223 13.35 13.48 -8.84
C THR A 223 12.77 14.22 -7.64
N LEU A 224 11.45 14.11 -7.42
CA LEU A 224 10.75 14.83 -6.35
C LEU A 224 11.20 14.39 -4.94
N SER A 225 11.50 13.10 -4.77
CA SER A 225 11.87 12.52 -3.48
C SER A 225 13.36 12.35 -3.27
N SER A 226 14.19 12.71 -4.26
CA SER A 226 15.63 12.40 -4.28
C SER A 226 15.91 10.90 -4.08
N GLY A 227 15.09 10.04 -4.71
CA GLY A 227 15.20 8.59 -4.67
C GLY A 227 14.85 7.93 -3.33
N LYS A 228 14.19 8.65 -2.41
CA LYS A 228 13.82 8.15 -1.08
C LYS A 228 12.43 7.51 -1.00
N VAL A 229 11.57 7.80 -1.97
CA VAL A 229 10.19 7.28 -2.01
C VAL A 229 10.08 6.31 -3.18
N ASP A 230 9.59 5.11 -2.90
CA ASP A 230 9.25 4.09 -3.88
C ASP A 230 7.84 4.32 -4.45
N LEU A 231 7.52 3.72 -5.59
CA LEU A 231 6.26 3.95 -6.30
C LEU A 231 5.50 2.65 -6.57
N THR A 232 4.22 2.65 -6.18
CA THR A 232 3.27 1.58 -6.50
C THR A 232 2.53 1.82 -7.81
N TYR A 233 2.43 0.76 -8.63
CA TYR A 233 1.46 0.68 -9.72
C TYR A 233 0.53 -0.52 -9.51
N GLY A 234 -0.77 -0.28 -9.67
CA GLY A 234 -1.82 -1.30 -9.72
C GLY A 234 -2.53 -1.25 -11.07
N SER A 235 -3.69 -0.59 -11.14
CA SER A 235 -4.61 -0.57 -12.28
C SER A 235 -4.03 -0.11 -13.62
N ALA A 236 -2.89 0.60 -13.63
CA ALA A 236 -2.23 1.04 -14.85
C ALA A 236 -1.44 -0.07 -15.56
N LEU A 237 -1.09 -1.15 -14.83
CA LEU A 237 -0.26 -2.24 -15.35
C LEU A 237 -1.04 -3.15 -16.30
N ASP A 238 -0.37 -3.54 -17.39
CA ASP A 238 -0.86 -4.52 -18.37
C ASP A 238 -1.25 -5.88 -17.76
N VAL A 239 -0.51 -6.36 -16.74
CA VAL A 239 -0.84 -7.60 -16.01
C VAL A 239 -2.17 -7.53 -15.24
N PHE A 240 -2.73 -6.33 -15.08
CA PHE A 240 -4.06 -6.07 -14.53
C PHE A 240 -5.01 -5.43 -15.55
N GLY A 241 -4.77 -5.65 -16.85
CA GLY A 241 -5.62 -5.12 -17.92
C GLY A 241 -5.46 -3.62 -18.21
N GLY A 242 -4.52 -2.95 -17.54
CA GLY A 242 -4.10 -1.59 -17.83
C GLY A 242 -3.44 -1.48 -19.20
N LYS A 243 -3.36 -0.26 -19.74
CA LYS A 243 -2.85 -0.01 -21.11
C LYS A 243 -1.71 0.99 -21.16
N THR A 244 -1.37 1.59 -20.03
CA THR A 244 -0.49 2.76 -19.98
C THR A 244 0.88 2.45 -19.43
N VAL A 245 1.03 1.34 -18.70
CA VAL A 245 2.31 0.91 -18.11
C VAL A 245 2.50 -0.58 -18.32
N LYS A 246 3.67 -0.98 -18.84
CA LYS A 246 4.02 -2.41 -18.94
C LYS A 246 4.77 -2.84 -17.69
N PHE A 247 4.34 -3.95 -17.09
CA PHE A 247 5.02 -4.53 -15.93
C PHE A 247 6.51 -4.79 -16.18
N SER A 248 6.85 -5.30 -17.37
CA SER A 248 8.25 -5.58 -17.75
C SER A 248 9.14 -4.33 -17.78
N GLU A 249 8.59 -3.16 -18.13
CA GLU A 249 9.33 -1.89 -18.13
C GLU A 249 9.60 -1.42 -16.69
N CYS A 250 8.64 -1.58 -15.78
CA CYS A 250 8.84 -1.30 -14.36
C CYS A 250 9.87 -2.25 -13.71
N VAL A 251 9.87 -3.53 -14.09
CA VAL A 251 10.90 -4.48 -13.66
C VAL A 251 12.28 -4.07 -14.19
N ALA A 252 12.37 -3.66 -15.45
CA ALA A 252 13.62 -3.20 -16.04
C ALA A 252 14.16 -1.95 -15.33
N TRP A 253 13.28 -1.03 -14.91
CA TRP A 253 13.65 0.13 -14.10
C TRP A 253 14.36 -0.27 -12.80
N ASN A 254 13.84 -1.26 -12.06
CA ASN A 254 14.45 -1.73 -10.81
C ASN A 254 15.82 -2.39 -11.00
N LYS A 255 16.09 -2.95 -12.19
CA LYS A 255 17.34 -3.66 -12.50
C LYS A 255 18.43 -2.74 -13.08
N ALA A 256 18.10 -1.50 -13.42
CA ALA A 256 18.99 -0.52 -14.02
C ALA A 256 19.74 0.30 -12.96
#